data_AF-A0A1M5X5G1-F1
#
_entry.id   AF-A0A1M5X5G1-F1
#
_cell.length_a   1.000
_cell.length_b   1.000
_cell.length_c   1.000
_cell.angle_alpha   90.00
_cell.angle_beta   90.00
_cell.angle_gamma   90.00
#
_symmetry.space_group_name_H-M   'P 1'
#
loop_
_entity.id
_entity.type
_entity.pdbx_description
1 polymer ?
#
loop_
_entity_poly.entity_id
_entity_poly.type
_entity_poly.pdbx_seq_one_letter_code
_entity_poly.pdbx_strand_id
1 'polypeptide(L)'
;MIKFLRNYRNNAEENQEDNKGFSLVELIIVIAIMAILVAVLAPQFLQYVERSRNSTDASNATSIVAAVQTYLADPANSAEVKGFSTDTVTVDADGFSPTDGVLGKALAAAGYDEKADIKCKSTSAWTEYTIKFTYDKGSLNVEYGGTDFANYMQNGAVKTTE
;
A
#
# COMPACT_ATOMS: atom_id res chain seq x y z
N MET A 1 -45.10 58.83 -27.33
CA MET A 1 -44.64 59.10 -25.94
C MET A 1 -45.30 58.19 -24.91
N ILE A 2 -46.63 58.24 -24.73
CA ILE A 2 -47.33 57.51 -23.65
C ILE A 2 -47.30 55.96 -23.82
N LYS A 3 -47.32 55.43 -25.05
CA LYS A 3 -47.13 53.98 -25.31
C LYS A 3 -45.71 53.49 -25.01
N PHE A 4 -44.71 54.37 -25.08
CA PHE A 4 -43.29 54.04 -24.84
C PHE A 4 -43.00 53.83 -23.34
N LEU A 5 -43.72 54.57 -22.48
CA LEU A 5 -43.63 54.42 -21.02
C LEU A 5 -44.38 53.19 -20.47
N ARG A 6 -45.31 52.62 -21.24
CA ARG A 6 -46.07 51.43 -20.81
C ARG A 6 -45.23 50.15 -20.90
N ASN A 7 -44.26 50.08 -21.83
CA ASN A 7 -43.40 48.90 -22.03
C ASN A 7 -42.27 48.79 -20.99
N TYR A 8 -41.94 49.88 -20.29
CA TYR A 8 -40.92 49.87 -19.23
C TYR A 8 -41.46 49.47 -17.85
N ARG A 9 -42.79 49.35 -17.69
CA ARG A 9 -43.46 48.96 -16.43
C ARG A 9 -43.84 47.47 -16.39
N ASN A 10 -43.39 46.65 -17.34
CA ASN A 10 -43.64 45.20 -17.31
C ASN A 10 -42.39 44.37 -16.98
N ASN A 11 -41.19 44.99 -16.92
CA ASN A 11 -39.93 44.29 -16.65
C ASN A 11 -39.35 44.57 -15.26
N ALA A 12 -40.16 45.11 -14.33
CA ALA A 12 -39.74 45.41 -12.96
C ALA A 12 -40.20 44.36 -11.95
N GLU A 13 -40.88 43.30 -12.39
CA GLU A 13 -41.26 42.16 -11.56
C GLU A 13 -40.74 40.87 -12.18
N GLU A 14 -40.20 40.01 -11.31
CA GLU A 14 -39.85 38.61 -11.55
C GLU A 14 -38.44 38.27 -12.07
N ASN A 15 -37.42 38.73 -11.34
CA ASN A 15 -36.34 37.82 -10.94
C ASN A 15 -36.26 37.87 -9.41
N GLN A 16 -37.28 37.34 -8.75
CA GLN A 16 -37.09 36.83 -7.39
C GLN A 16 -36.28 35.55 -7.55
N GLU A 17 -34.96 35.69 -7.62
CA GLU A 17 -34.10 34.56 -7.38
C GLU A 17 -34.44 34.07 -5.97
N ASP A 18 -35.09 32.91 -5.92
CA ASP A 18 -35.33 32.11 -4.73
C ASP A 18 -33.96 31.79 -4.09
N ASN A 19 -33.38 32.78 -3.41
CA ASN A 19 -32.23 32.64 -2.54
C ASN A 19 -32.69 31.89 -1.29
N LYS A 20 -33.09 30.63 -1.48
CA LYS A 20 -33.33 29.66 -0.41
C LYS A 20 -31.96 29.26 0.12
N GLY A 21 -31.39 30.11 0.97
CA GLY A 21 -30.22 29.77 1.77
C GLY A 21 -30.55 28.60 2.68
N PHE A 22 -29.60 27.66 2.81
CA PHE A 22 -29.67 26.58 3.79
C PHE A 22 -29.96 27.14 5.18
N SER A 23 -30.92 26.55 5.90
CA SER A 23 -31.15 26.91 7.30
C SER A 23 -29.95 26.52 8.15
N LEU A 24 -29.58 27.36 9.12
CA LEU A 24 -28.54 27.01 10.11
C LEU A 24 -28.90 25.71 10.84
N VAL A 25 -30.20 25.46 11.05
CA VAL A 25 -30.69 24.23 11.69
C VAL A 25 -30.46 23.01 10.80
N GLU A 26 -30.62 23.14 9.49
CA GLU A 26 -30.33 22.06 8.55
C GLU A 26 -28.85 21.71 8.55
N LEU A 27 -27.97 22.73 8.63
CA LEU A 27 -26.53 22.52 8.68
C LEU A 27 -26.07 21.82 9.98
N ILE A 28 -26.61 22.20 11.15
CA ILE A 28 -26.21 21.57 12.42
C ILE A 28 -26.60 20.09 12.50
N ILE A 29 -27.74 19.72 11.91
CA ILE A 29 -28.19 18.32 11.89
C ILE A 29 -27.26 17.49 10.99
N VAL A 30 -26.84 18.05 9.85
CA VAL A 30 -25.92 17.38 8.92
C VAL A 30 -24.56 17.12 9.59
N ILE A 31 -23.96 18.11 10.24
CA ILE A 31 -22.67 17.91 10.93
C ILE A 31 -22.80 16.94 12.11
N ALA A 32 -23.95 16.93 12.80
CA ALA A 32 -24.21 16.01 13.90
C ALA A 32 -24.24 14.55 13.41
N ILE A 33 -24.92 14.27 12.30
CA ILE A 33 -24.95 12.92 11.71
C ILE A 33 -23.57 12.55 11.15
N MET A 34 -22.87 13.47 10.48
CA MET A 34 -21.51 13.23 9.97
C MET A 34 -20.54 12.87 11.09
N ALA A 35 -20.63 13.53 12.26
CA ALA A 35 -19.79 13.21 13.41
C ALA A 35 -19.98 11.76 13.89
N ILE A 36 -21.23 11.28 13.96
CA ILE A 36 -21.55 9.91 14.37
C ILE A 36 -21.00 8.90 13.35
N LEU A 37 -21.18 9.17 12.05
CA LEU A 37 -20.69 8.29 10.98
C LEU A 37 -19.16 8.17 11.01
N VAL A 38 -18.44 9.29 11.12
CA VAL A 38 -16.98 9.28 11.17
C VAL A 38 -16.47 8.53 12.40
N ALA A 39 -17.14 8.67 13.55
CA ALA A 39 -16.73 8.00 14.79
C ALA A 39 -16.73 6.48 14.66
N VAL A 40 -17.73 5.89 13.97
CA VAL A 40 -17.80 4.44 13.76
C VAL A 40 -16.89 3.98 12.63
N LEU A 41 -16.75 4.78 11.56
CA LEU A 41 -15.98 4.40 10.37
C LEU A 41 -14.47 4.49 10.57
N ALA A 42 -13.98 5.46 11.35
CA ALA A 42 -12.54 5.69 11.53
C ALA A 42 -11.74 4.42 11.94
N PRO A 43 -12.11 3.67 12.99
CA PRO A 43 -11.32 2.48 13.40
C PRO A 43 -11.35 1.35 12.36
N GLN A 44 -12.48 1.18 11.66
CA GLN A 44 -12.60 0.18 10.60
C GLN A 44 -11.76 0.56 9.39
N PHE A 45 -11.79 1.84 9.00
CA PHE A 45 -10.99 2.35 7.90
C PHE A 45 -9.48 2.18 8.15
N LEU A 46 -9.00 2.49 9.36
CA LEU A 46 -7.60 2.30 9.72
C LEU A 46 -7.15 0.84 9.58
N GLN A 47 -7.96 -0.12 10.04
CA GLN A 47 -7.66 -1.54 9.88
C GLN A 47 -7.65 -1.97 8.41
N TYR A 48 -8.55 -1.43 7.58
CA TYR A 48 -8.58 -1.74 6.16
C TYR A 48 -7.33 -1.22 5.43
N VAL A 49 -6.91 0.01 5.72
CA VAL A 49 -5.67 0.59 5.19
C VAL A 49 -4.48 -0.26 5.58
N GLU A 50 -4.41 -0.72 6.83
CA GLU A 50 -3.32 -1.58 7.28
C GLU A 50 -3.33 -2.94 6.59
N ARG A 51 -4.49 -3.59 6.43
CA ARG A 51 -4.59 -4.84 5.67
C ARG A 51 -4.13 -4.68 4.22
N SER A 52 -4.44 -3.55 3.59
CA SER A 52 -3.95 -3.22 2.25
C SER A 52 -2.43 -3.11 2.23
N ARG A 53 -1.82 -2.48 3.24
CA ARG A 53 -0.36 -2.37 3.36
C ARG A 53 0.30 -3.74 3.53
N ASN A 54 -0.26 -4.59 4.38
CA ASN A 54 0.24 -5.96 4.61
C ASN A 54 0.18 -6.80 3.32
N SER A 55 -0.91 -6.66 2.55
CA SER A 55 -1.05 -7.34 1.26
C SER A 55 -0.02 -6.84 0.23
N THR A 56 0.29 -5.54 0.23
CA THR A 56 1.34 -4.97 -0.63
C THR A 56 2.70 -5.55 -0.25
N ASP A 57 3.03 -5.65 1.05
CA ASP A 57 4.28 -6.24 1.51
C ASP A 57 4.41 -7.72 1.12
N ALA A 58 3.33 -8.49 1.20
CA ALA A 58 3.34 -9.88 0.72
C ALA A 58 3.57 -9.98 -0.80
N SER A 59 2.96 -9.08 -1.58
CA SER A 59 3.19 -9.01 -3.03
C SER A 59 4.63 -8.62 -3.36
N ASN A 60 5.19 -7.66 -2.61
CA ASN A 60 6.58 -7.23 -2.74
C ASN A 60 7.54 -8.38 -2.43
N ALA A 61 7.31 -9.11 -1.33
CA ALA A 61 8.12 -10.28 -0.98
C ALA A 61 8.07 -11.37 -2.05
N THR A 62 6.88 -11.65 -2.59
CA THR A 62 6.73 -12.60 -3.70
C THR A 62 7.48 -12.14 -4.96
N SER A 63 7.50 -10.83 -5.22
CA SER A 63 8.23 -10.23 -6.34
C SER A 63 9.75 -10.36 -6.18
N ILE A 64 10.27 -10.14 -4.97
CA ILE A 64 11.68 -10.39 -4.61
C ILE A 64 12.01 -11.86 -4.86
N VAL A 65 11.18 -12.78 -4.35
CA VAL A 65 11.39 -14.23 -4.51
C VAL A 65 11.44 -14.61 -5.99
N ALA A 66 10.53 -14.11 -6.81
CA ALA A 66 10.52 -14.38 -8.25
C ALA A 66 11.76 -13.84 -8.96
N ALA A 67 12.20 -12.62 -8.64
CA ALA A 67 13.41 -12.02 -9.19
C ALA A 67 14.66 -12.85 -8.86
N VAL A 68 14.81 -13.22 -7.58
CA VAL A 68 15.91 -14.05 -7.11
C VAL A 68 15.89 -15.43 -7.75
N GLN A 69 14.74 -16.11 -7.77
CA GLN A 69 14.60 -17.42 -8.41
C GLN A 69 14.99 -17.39 -9.89
N THR A 70 14.55 -16.36 -10.62
CA THR A 70 14.87 -16.19 -12.04
C THR A 70 16.38 -16.00 -12.23
N TYR A 71 17.00 -15.14 -11.43
CA TYR A 71 18.43 -14.86 -11.52
C TYR A 71 19.30 -16.10 -11.21
N LEU A 72 18.94 -16.84 -10.15
CA LEU A 72 19.66 -18.03 -9.72
C LEU A 72 19.49 -19.21 -10.69
N ALA A 73 18.37 -19.28 -11.42
CA ALA A 73 18.09 -20.32 -12.39
C ALA A 73 18.70 -20.06 -13.78
N ASP A 74 19.11 -18.82 -14.07
CA ASP A 74 19.66 -18.46 -15.38
C ASP A 74 21.11 -18.97 -15.55
N PRO A 75 21.38 -19.85 -16.55
CA PRO A 75 22.72 -20.36 -16.83
C PRO A 75 23.75 -19.26 -17.13
N ALA A 76 23.32 -18.10 -17.66
CA ALA A 76 24.20 -16.97 -17.94
C ALA A 76 24.86 -16.41 -16.66
N ASN A 77 24.18 -16.52 -15.52
CA ASN A 77 24.65 -16.02 -14.23
C ASN A 77 25.40 -17.09 -13.40
N SER A 78 25.58 -18.30 -13.95
CA SER A 78 26.13 -19.45 -13.23
C SER A 78 27.51 -19.22 -12.59
N ALA A 79 28.34 -18.35 -13.17
CA ALA A 79 29.63 -17.97 -12.59
C ALA A 79 29.48 -17.15 -11.29
N GLU A 80 28.46 -16.29 -11.24
CA GLU A 80 28.20 -15.39 -10.10
C GLU A 80 27.43 -16.05 -8.99
N VAL A 81 26.56 -17.00 -9.34
CA VAL A 81 25.75 -17.80 -8.42
C VAL A 81 26.54 -18.96 -7.82
N LYS A 82 27.74 -19.24 -8.36
CA LYS A 82 28.58 -20.35 -7.92
C LYS A 82 28.93 -20.23 -6.43
N GLY A 83 28.47 -21.21 -5.64
CA GLY A 83 28.74 -21.27 -4.20
C GLY A 83 27.74 -20.49 -3.35
N PHE A 84 26.68 -19.93 -3.95
CA PHE A 84 25.54 -19.43 -3.21
C PHE A 84 24.98 -20.54 -2.30
N SER A 85 24.87 -20.24 -1.01
CA SER A 85 24.39 -21.18 0.01
C SER A 85 23.22 -20.59 0.77
N THR A 86 23.41 -19.42 1.37
CA THR A 86 22.32 -18.72 2.03
C THR A 86 22.56 -17.22 2.04
N ASP A 87 21.50 -16.46 1.86
CA ASP A 87 21.51 -15.01 1.99
C ASP A 87 20.08 -14.54 2.34
N THR A 88 19.97 -13.34 2.88
CA THR A 88 18.73 -12.75 3.36
C THR A 88 18.56 -11.36 2.77
N VAL A 89 17.37 -11.08 2.26
CA VAL A 89 16.91 -9.72 1.95
C VAL A 89 16.10 -9.21 3.13
N THR A 90 16.53 -8.09 3.71
CA THR A 90 15.75 -7.33 4.70
C THR A 90 14.96 -6.25 3.99
N VAL A 91 13.70 -6.06 4.35
CA VAL A 91 12.86 -4.97 3.81
C VAL A 91 12.28 -4.18 4.98
N ASP A 92 12.56 -2.88 5.00
CA ASP A 92 12.15 -1.95 6.03
C ASP A 92 11.49 -0.70 5.41
N ALA A 93 11.28 0.34 6.21
CA ALA A 93 10.65 1.59 5.76
C ALA A 93 11.52 2.38 4.77
N ASP A 94 12.83 2.17 4.74
CA ASP A 94 13.78 2.89 3.92
C ASP A 94 14.03 2.21 2.57
N GLY A 95 13.89 0.89 2.50
CA GLY A 95 14.14 0.13 1.29
C GLY A 95 14.22 -1.37 1.49
N PHE A 96 14.94 -2.03 0.59
CA PHE A 96 15.40 -3.39 0.78
C PHE A 96 16.93 -3.43 0.83
N SER A 97 17.48 -4.34 1.62
CA SER A 97 18.92 -4.51 1.83
C SER A 97 19.25 -6.01 1.84
N PRO A 98 19.90 -6.55 0.79
CA PRO A 98 20.46 -7.89 0.81
C PRO A 98 21.72 -7.94 1.69
N THR A 99 21.99 -9.09 2.32
CA THR A 99 23.18 -9.26 3.19
C THR A 99 24.44 -9.59 2.39
N ASP A 100 24.31 -10.25 1.24
CA ASP A 100 25.38 -10.58 0.28
C ASP A 100 25.07 -10.06 -1.15
N GLY A 101 26.09 -10.07 -2.02
CA GLY A 101 26.04 -9.43 -3.33
C GLY A 101 25.20 -10.15 -4.39
N VAL A 102 24.97 -11.46 -4.28
CA VAL A 102 24.22 -12.22 -5.31
C VAL A 102 22.76 -11.79 -5.35
N LEU A 103 22.11 -11.62 -4.20
CA LEU A 103 20.72 -11.19 -4.16
C LEU A 103 20.55 -9.73 -4.59
N GLY A 104 21.50 -8.85 -4.24
CA GLY A 104 21.52 -7.47 -4.73
C GLY A 104 21.63 -7.40 -6.25
N LYS A 105 22.48 -8.22 -6.86
CA LYS A 105 22.58 -8.33 -8.32
C LYS A 105 21.31 -8.90 -8.95
N ALA A 106 20.69 -9.90 -8.33
CA ALA A 106 19.43 -10.46 -8.80
C ALA A 106 18.33 -9.40 -8.86
N LEU A 107 18.23 -8.57 -7.82
CA LEU A 107 17.23 -7.51 -7.72
C LEU A 107 17.54 -6.36 -8.69
N ALA A 108 18.82 -5.98 -8.82
CA ALA A 108 19.24 -4.99 -9.82
C ALA A 108 19.00 -5.47 -11.25
N ALA A 109 19.23 -6.76 -11.56
CA ALA A 109 18.95 -7.35 -12.87
C ALA A 109 17.45 -7.41 -13.18
N ALA A 110 16.60 -7.52 -12.15
CA ALA A 110 15.15 -7.37 -12.27
C ALA A 110 14.70 -5.90 -12.36
N GLY A 111 15.63 -4.95 -12.27
CA GLY A 111 15.37 -3.51 -12.42
C GLY A 111 14.98 -2.80 -11.13
N TYR A 112 15.17 -3.42 -9.96
CA TYR A 112 14.84 -2.80 -8.67
C TYR A 112 15.97 -1.92 -8.13
N ASP A 113 15.62 -0.72 -7.69
CA ASP A 113 16.45 0.17 -6.90
C ASP A 113 16.18 -0.05 -5.40
N GLU A 114 17.25 -0.32 -4.66
CA GLU A 114 17.29 -0.65 -3.22
C GLU A 114 16.50 0.32 -2.34
N LYS A 115 16.34 1.59 -2.75
CA LYS A 115 15.71 2.64 -1.94
C LYS A 115 14.44 3.22 -2.53
N ALA A 116 14.07 2.87 -3.77
CA ALA A 116 12.92 3.48 -4.43
C ALA A 116 11.72 2.54 -4.54
N ASP A 117 11.94 1.28 -4.91
CA ASP A 117 10.85 0.47 -5.46
C ASP A 117 10.12 -0.34 -4.38
N ILE A 118 10.88 -1.08 -3.57
CA ILE A 118 10.31 -1.98 -2.56
C ILE A 118 10.64 -1.45 -1.16
N LYS A 119 9.57 -1.21 -0.39
CA LYS A 119 9.62 -0.76 1.01
C LYS A 119 8.53 -1.45 1.80
N CYS A 120 8.78 -1.67 3.07
CA CYS A 120 7.79 -2.09 4.04
C CYS A 120 6.69 -1.02 4.15
N LYS A 121 5.44 -1.41 3.96
CA LYS A 121 4.27 -0.54 4.00
C LYS A 121 3.48 -0.70 5.29
N SER A 122 3.49 -1.89 5.89
CA SER A 122 2.90 -2.12 7.21
C SER A 122 3.49 -1.15 8.22
N THR A 123 2.66 -0.72 9.17
CA THR A 123 3.08 0.20 10.24
C THR A 123 2.79 -0.32 11.64
N SER A 124 2.00 -1.38 11.75
CA SER A 124 1.50 -1.92 13.01
C SER A 124 1.56 -3.44 13.10
N ALA A 125 1.47 -4.16 11.97
CA ALA A 125 1.62 -5.62 11.97
C ALA A 125 3.10 -6.04 12.03
N TRP A 126 3.94 -5.30 11.33
CA TRP A 126 5.40 -5.37 11.35
C TRP A 126 5.99 -4.04 10.88
N THR A 127 7.24 -3.76 11.24
CA THR A 127 8.01 -2.60 10.76
C THR A 127 9.12 -3.00 9.79
N GLU A 128 9.47 -4.28 9.75
CA GLU A 128 10.49 -4.89 8.91
C GLU A 128 10.09 -6.36 8.67
N TYR A 129 10.44 -6.90 7.52
CA TYR A 129 10.40 -8.34 7.27
C TYR A 129 11.65 -8.80 6.52
N THR A 130 11.96 -10.09 6.65
CA THR A 130 13.13 -10.67 5.98
C THR A 130 12.73 -11.86 5.11
N ILE A 131 13.48 -12.08 4.03
CA ILE A 131 13.31 -13.18 3.09
C ILE A 131 14.66 -13.87 2.99
N LYS A 132 14.76 -15.04 3.62
CA LYS A 132 15.96 -15.86 3.61
C LYS A 132 15.87 -16.89 2.51
N PHE A 133 16.89 -16.90 1.66
CA PHE A 133 17.10 -17.89 0.63
C PHE A 133 18.16 -18.88 1.11
N THR A 134 17.91 -20.17 0.94
CA THR A 134 18.86 -21.23 1.29
C THR A 134 18.90 -22.26 0.17
N TYR A 135 20.05 -22.42 -0.47
CA TYR A 135 20.29 -23.45 -1.46
C TYR A 135 20.82 -24.71 -0.76
N ASP A 136 19.99 -25.74 -0.66
CA ASP A 136 20.36 -27.04 -0.10
C ASP A 136 20.14 -28.15 -1.14
N LYS A 137 21.20 -28.91 -1.44
CA LYS A 137 21.18 -30.12 -2.29
C LYS A 137 20.42 -29.98 -3.63
N GLY A 138 20.55 -28.83 -4.29
CA GLY A 138 19.93 -28.60 -5.60
C GLY A 138 18.54 -27.95 -5.56
N SER A 139 18.04 -27.62 -4.37
CA SER A 139 16.77 -26.93 -4.17
C SER A 139 16.98 -25.58 -3.50
N LEU A 140 16.33 -24.54 -4.02
CA LEU A 140 16.25 -23.24 -3.39
C LEU A 140 15.06 -23.21 -2.44
N ASN A 141 15.32 -23.07 -1.15
CA ASN A 141 14.32 -22.89 -0.10
C ASN A 141 14.18 -21.40 0.24
N VAL A 142 12.96 -20.97 0.54
CA VAL A 142 12.64 -19.60 0.93
C VAL A 142 11.96 -19.65 2.29
N GLU A 143 12.48 -18.88 3.23
CA GLU A 143 11.92 -18.71 4.57
C GLU A 143 11.63 -17.23 4.82
N TYR A 144 10.43 -16.93 5.30
CA TYR A 144 10.06 -15.57 5.70
C TYR A 144 10.40 -15.38 7.17
N GLY A 145 11.11 -14.30 7.51
CA GLY A 145 11.44 -13.94 8.87
C GLY A 145 10.51 -12.87 9.45
N GLY A 146 10.46 -12.82 10.78
CA GLY A 146 9.45 -12.09 11.54
C GLY A 146 8.21 -12.96 11.76
N THR A 147 7.87 -13.23 13.03
CA THR A 147 6.79 -14.16 13.39
C THR A 147 5.47 -13.82 12.69
N ASP A 148 5.08 -12.55 12.73
CA ASP A 148 3.80 -12.09 12.19
C ASP A 148 3.77 -12.07 10.67
N PHE A 149 4.86 -11.63 10.04
CA PHE A 149 4.99 -11.66 8.59
C PHE A 149 5.02 -13.11 8.04
N ALA A 150 5.81 -13.99 8.66
CA ALA A 150 5.86 -15.40 8.29
C ALA A 150 4.49 -16.09 8.40
N ASN A 151 3.76 -15.81 9.48
CA ASN A 151 2.39 -16.31 9.65
C ASN A 151 1.44 -15.75 8.58
N TYR A 152 1.58 -14.46 8.24
CA TYR A 152 0.78 -13.82 7.19
C TYR A 152 1.03 -14.46 5.82
N MET A 153 2.29 -14.72 5.47
CA MET A 153 2.63 -15.38 4.20
C MET A 153 2.08 -16.82 4.09
N GLN A 154 1.89 -17.51 5.22
CA GLN A 154 1.33 -18.87 5.24
C GLN A 154 -0.20 -18.89 5.27
N ASN A 155 -0.82 -17.98 6.03
CA ASN A 155 -2.23 -18.07 6.39
C ASN A 155 -3.09 -16.91 5.87
N GLY A 156 -2.48 -15.88 5.28
CA GLY A 156 -3.16 -14.65 4.86
C GLY A 156 -3.64 -13.76 6.01
N ALA A 157 -3.23 -14.06 7.24
CA ALA A 157 -3.65 -13.35 8.44
C ALA A 157 -2.48 -13.12 9.40
N VAL A 158 -2.43 -11.92 9.97
CA VAL A 158 -1.54 -11.58 11.09
C VAL A 158 -2.09 -12.30 12.31
N LYS A 159 -1.25 -12.97 13.11
CA LYS A 159 -1.71 -13.49 14.38
C LYS A 159 -2.11 -12.30 15.25
N THR A 160 -3.40 -12.18 15.54
CA THR A 160 -3.85 -11.32 16.64
C THR A 160 -3.41 -12.01 17.91
N THR A 161 -2.36 -11.51 18.55
CA THR A 161 -2.04 -11.89 19.92
C THR A 161 -3.26 -11.53 20.76
N GLU A 162 -3.96 -12.55 21.27
CA GLU A 162 -4.99 -12.41 22.31
C GLU A 162 -4.37 -11.94 23.62
#